data_AF-A0A955WWA0-F1
#
_entry.id   AF-A0A955WWA0-F1
#
_cell.length_a   1.000
_cell.length_b   1.000
_cell.length_c   1.000
_cell.angle_alpha   90.00
_cell.angle_beta   90.00
_cell.angle_gamma   90.00
#
_symmetry.space_group_name_H-M   'P 1'
#
loop_
_entity.id
_entity.type
_entity.pdbx_description
1 polymer ?
#
loop_
_entity_poly.entity_id
_entity_poly.type
_entity_poly.pdbx_seq_one_letter_code
_entity_poly.pdbx_strand_id
1 'polypeptide(L)'
;MSLLSPKILVANLVALHAVFFLVHASGEQDAAAPEPAEAVAGAPADHSAAGAGDAARLEGSPIPSAEHHEPAEVGDAVAGDGSDRGDATAAAAPGSAPAPDVAPLDTRPGALRLQALFEKDGKLFADLGDSWTGELTTDLELQNAATGILNRGRVPFGAVVVLDVKTGRVLAMADRYDERHPAAPKLNPDGPPHLALRAVAPAASVFKIVTSAALLELGVSPTQPQPYAGAKRKLYASHLDEDLGAGAPRADMGEALADSNNGYFARMADRKLAREDLQAIARRFGFNQVVPFPLKTEASTARVPRNRLERARMAAGFWHTR
;
A
#
# COMPACT_ATOMS: atom_id res chain seq x y z
N MET A 1 31.33 4.12 -26.28
CA MET A 1 30.43 3.09 -25.70
C MET A 1 30.12 3.52 -24.28
N SER A 2 28.97 4.15 -24.06
CA SER A 2 28.55 4.65 -22.74
C SER A 2 27.63 3.60 -22.10
N LEU A 3 28.05 3.10 -20.94
CA LEU A 3 27.31 2.14 -20.12
C LEU A 3 26.11 2.84 -19.49
N LEU A 4 24.91 2.52 -19.96
CA LEU A 4 23.66 2.86 -19.29
C LEU A 4 23.61 2.10 -17.95
N SER A 5 23.67 2.85 -16.85
CA SER A 5 23.34 2.33 -15.52
C SER A 5 21.85 1.96 -15.46
N PRO A 6 21.46 0.79 -14.94
CA PRO A 6 20.07 0.46 -14.74
C PRO A 6 19.50 1.36 -13.62
N LYS A 7 18.68 2.34 -14.00
CA LYS A 7 17.84 3.08 -13.05
C LYS A 7 16.72 2.14 -12.61
N ILE A 8 16.88 1.52 -11.44
CA ILE A 8 15.81 0.78 -10.77
C ILE A 8 14.74 1.81 -10.38
N LEU A 9 13.60 1.75 -11.08
CA LEU A 9 12.41 2.52 -10.73
C LEU A 9 11.72 1.81 -9.57
N VAL A 10 11.87 2.35 -8.35
CA VAL A 10 11.05 1.95 -7.21
C VAL A 10 9.67 2.57 -7.43
N ALA A 11 8.74 1.77 -7.95
CA ALA A 11 7.35 2.19 -8.13
C ALA A 11 6.55 1.83 -6.88
N ASN A 12 5.93 2.83 -6.26
CA ASN A 12 4.87 2.63 -5.28
C ASN A 12 3.65 2.07 -6.03
N LEU A 13 3.39 0.77 -5.86
CA LEU A 13 2.29 0.08 -6.49
C LEU A 13 1.00 0.34 -5.69
N VAL A 14 0.19 1.30 -6.14
CA VAL A 14 -1.21 1.44 -5.69
C VAL A 14 -2.10 0.71 -6.69
N ALA A 15 -2.79 -0.30 -6.17
CA ALA A 15 -3.99 -0.99 -6.65
C ALA A 15 -4.22 -1.10 -8.16
N LEU A 16 -4.07 -2.31 -8.69
CA LEU A 16 -4.72 -2.72 -9.93
C LEU A 16 -5.51 -4.02 -9.70
N HIS A 17 -6.82 -3.89 -9.92
CA HIS A 17 -7.90 -4.90 -10.02
C HIS A 17 -8.49 -5.55 -8.76
N ALA A 18 -9.82 -5.45 -8.70
CA ALA A 18 -10.73 -6.27 -7.93
C ALA A 18 -10.91 -7.63 -8.62
N VAL A 19 -10.68 -8.72 -7.89
CA VAL A 19 -11.08 -10.07 -8.30
C VAL A 19 -11.57 -10.81 -7.05
N PHE A 20 -12.75 -11.43 -7.15
CA PHE A 20 -13.38 -12.26 -6.12
C PHE A 20 -12.49 -13.47 -5.78
N PHE A 21 -12.23 -13.70 -4.49
CA PHE A 21 -11.55 -14.91 -4.03
C PHE A 21 -12.53 -16.08 -3.91
N LEU A 22 -12.20 -17.19 -4.57
CA LEU A 22 -12.71 -18.51 -4.23
C LEU A 22 -11.64 -19.21 -3.39
N VAL A 23 -11.85 -19.26 -2.07
CA VAL A 23 -11.05 -20.13 -1.18
C VAL A 23 -11.51 -21.57 -1.43
N HIS A 24 -10.65 -22.41 -1.99
CA HIS A 24 -10.84 -23.86 -1.95
C HIS A 24 -10.23 -24.38 -0.65
N ALA A 25 -11.10 -24.62 0.33
CA ALA A 25 -10.76 -25.39 1.52
C ALA A 25 -10.93 -26.88 1.21
N SER A 26 -9.83 -27.60 0.97
CA SER A 26 -9.83 -29.07 0.98
C SER A 26 -9.43 -29.53 2.38
N GLY A 27 -10.39 -30.08 3.12
CA GLY A 27 -10.13 -30.69 4.43
C GLY A 27 -9.59 -32.10 4.27
N GLU A 28 -8.33 -32.29 4.64
CA GLU A 28 -7.78 -33.60 4.99
C GLU A 28 -7.15 -33.46 6.38
N GLN A 29 -7.74 -34.15 7.36
CA GLN A 29 -7.17 -34.36 8.68
C GLN A 29 -6.09 -35.42 8.54
N ASP A 30 -4.83 -35.05 8.72
CA ASP A 30 -3.77 -36.02 8.98
C ASP A 30 -2.82 -35.54 10.08
N ALA A 31 -2.39 -36.53 10.86
CA ALA A 31 -1.97 -36.43 12.25
C ALA A 31 -0.51 -35.97 12.47
N ALA A 32 -0.29 -35.41 13.67
CA ALA A 32 0.98 -35.26 14.41
C ALA A 32 2.08 -34.37 13.80
N ALA A 33 2.26 -33.19 14.41
CA ALA A 33 3.42 -32.33 14.22
C ALA A 33 4.68 -32.92 14.89
N PRO A 34 5.88 -32.86 14.27
CA PRO A 34 7.13 -33.15 14.96
C PRO A 34 7.63 -31.93 15.75
N GLU A 35 8.26 -32.19 16.90
CA GLU A 35 8.83 -31.20 17.81
C GLU A 35 10.01 -30.40 17.22
N PRO A 36 10.28 -29.17 17.70
CA PRO A 36 11.30 -28.30 17.14
C PRO A 36 12.73 -28.73 17.54
N ALA A 37 13.63 -28.76 16.54
CA ALA A 37 15.05 -29.01 16.74
C ALA A 37 15.78 -27.76 17.32
N GLU A 38 16.71 -28.03 18.23
CA GLU A 38 17.49 -27.08 19.02
C GLU A 38 18.36 -26.10 18.19
N ALA A 39 18.47 -24.88 18.71
CA ALA A 39 19.33 -23.82 18.20
C ALA A 39 20.82 -24.13 18.43
N VAL A 40 21.62 -24.11 17.36
CA VAL A 40 23.09 -24.16 17.45
C VAL A 40 23.65 -22.74 17.45
N ALA A 41 24.27 -22.38 18.57
CA ALA A 41 25.06 -21.17 18.75
C ALA A 41 26.42 -21.29 18.04
N GLY A 42 26.80 -20.28 17.25
CA GLY A 42 28.12 -20.14 16.64
C GLY A 42 28.73 -18.77 16.97
N ALA A 43 29.88 -18.80 17.64
CA ALA A 43 30.64 -17.69 18.21
C ALA A 43 31.42 -16.86 17.14
N PRO A 44 32.09 -15.74 17.53
CA PRO A 44 32.24 -14.53 16.73
C PRO A 44 33.46 -14.51 15.81
N ALA A 45 33.41 -13.67 14.77
CA ALA A 45 34.57 -13.25 14.00
C ALA A 45 34.92 -11.79 14.30
N ASP A 46 36.11 -11.65 14.84
CA ASP A 46 36.86 -10.43 15.16
C ASP A 46 37.45 -9.82 13.88
N HIS A 47 37.32 -8.52 13.65
CA HIS A 47 38.24 -7.77 12.78
C HIS A 47 38.31 -6.28 13.17
N SER A 48 39.53 -5.89 13.52
CA SER A 48 39.95 -4.55 13.91
C SER A 48 40.03 -3.55 12.75
N ALA A 49 39.65 -2.32 13.07
CA ALA A 49 40.28 -1.03 12.77
C ALA A 49 40.85 -0.71 11.36
N ALA A 50 40.39 0.45 10.85
CA ALA A 50 41.16 1.63 10.44
C ALA A 50 40.92 2.10 8.99
N GLY A 51 40.58 3.39 8.84
CA GLY A 51 40.63 4.09 7.55
C GLY A 51 39.71 5.31 7.47
N ALA A 52 40.31 6.49 7.55
CA ALA A 52 39.70 7.82 7.53
C ALA A 52 38.90 8.16 6.24
N GLY A 53 38.00 9.15 6.35
CA GLY A 53 37.40 9.77 5.17
C GLY A 53 36.29 10.75 5.49
N ASP A 54 36.68 12.01 5.65
CA ASP A 54 35.86 13.20 5.81
C ASP A 54 34.74 13.33 4.74
N ALA A 55 33.51 13.61 5.14
CA ALA A 55 32.42 13.93 4.23
C ALA A 55 31.37 14.83 4.92
N ALA A 56 31.60 16.13 4.80
CA ALA A 56 30.60 17.16 4.98
C ALA A 56 29.37 16.91 4.07
N ARG A 57 28.15 16.89 4.61
CA ARG A 57 26.95 17.17 3.81
C ARG A 57 25.71 17.58 4.64
N LEU A 58 25.40 18.87 4.48
CA LEU A 58 24.09 19.49 4.23
C LEU A 58 22.92 19.13 5.15
N GLU A 59 22.62 20.08 6.02
CA GLU A 59 21.34 20.24 6.70
C GLU A 59 20.17 20.27 5.70
N GLY A 60 19.21 19.37 5.90
CA GLY A 60 17.88 19.45 5.30
C GLY A 60 16.91 20.07 6.30
N SER A 61 16.38 21.25 5.98
CA SER A 61 15.34 21.91 6.76
C SER A 61 14.01 21.13 6.71
N PRO A 62 13.23 21.10 7.81
CA PRO A 62 12.01 20.30 7.93
C PRO A 62 10.80 20.91 7.21
N ILE A 63 9.91 20.04 6.72
CA ILE A 63 8.58 20.38 6.19
C ILE A 63 7.61 20.53 7.39
N PRO A 64 6.83 21.62 7.50
CA PRO A 64 5.96 21.85 8.65
C PRO A 64 4.71 20.95 8.62
N SER A 65 4.36 20.43 9.80
CA SER A 65 3.17 19.63 10.07
C SER A 65 1.94 20.52 10.20
N ALA A 66 0.84 20.18 9.53
CA ALA A 66 -0.44 20.86 9.69
C ALA A 66 -1.27 20.15 10.77
N GLU A 67 -1.63 20.91 11.79
CA GLU A 67 -2.49 20.52 12.91
C GLU A 67 -3.94 20.27 12.45
N HIS A 68 -4.57 19.23 12.98
CA HIS A 68 -6.00 18.97 12.80
C HIS A 68 -6.76 19.20 14.12
N HIS A 69 -7.69 20.13 14.06
CA HIS A 69 -8.70 20.47 15.08
C HIS A 69 -9.89 19.49 14.96
N GLU A 70 -10.29 18.88 16.08
CA GLU A 70 -11.57 18.15 16.20
C GLU A 70 -12.76 19.10 16.30
N PRO A 71 -13.98 18.59 16.02
CA PRO A 71 -15.05 18.85 16.97
C PRO A 71 -15.96 17.64 17.26
N ALA A 72 -16.07 17.37 18.57
CA ALA A 72 -17.26 17.10 19.41
C ALA A 72 -18.50 16.42 18.82
N GLU A 73 -18.81 15.24 19.36
CA GLU A 73 -20.14 14.61 19.34
C GLU A 73 -21.01 15.10 20.51
N VAL A 74 -22.27 15.41 20.20
CA VAL A 74 -23.33 15.74 21.15
C VAL A 74 -24.13 14.47 21.42
N GLY A 75 -24.24 14.10 22.68
CA GLY A 75 -25.02 12.94 23.14
C GLY A 75 -26.52 13.21 23.20
N ASP A 76 -27.27 12.13 23.29
CA ASP A 76 -28.63 12.14 23.83
C ASP A 76 -28.84 10.92 24.72
N ALA A 77 -29.39 11.20 25.91
CA ALA A 77 -29.68 10.26 26.97
C ALA A 77 -31.19 9.98 27.01
N VAL A 78 -31.59 8.74 27.31
CA VAL A 78 -32.92 8.43 27.84
C VAL A 78 -32.80 7.39 28.95
N ALA A 79 -33.48 7.69 30.06
CA ALA A 79 -33.49 6.98 31.33
C ALA A 79 -34.77 6.13 31.54
N GLY A 80 -34.73 5.24 32.55
CA GLY A 80 -35.87 4.60 33.22
C GLY A 80 -35.53 3.17 33.68
N ASP A 81 -35.20 2.92 34.95
CA ASP A 81 -36.12 2.62 36.08
C ASP A 81 -36.78 1.22 35.95
N GLY A 82 -36.75 0.25 36.88
CA GLY A 82 -36.22 0.08 38.23
C GLY A 82 -36.79 -1.22 38.84
N SER A 83 -36.20 -1.70 39.95
CA SER A 83 -36.67 -2.64 41.01
C SER A 83 -37.59 -3.86 40.66
N ASP A 84 -37.53 -5.05 41.28
CA ASP A 84 -37.25 -5.43 42.66
C ASP A 84 -37.11 -6.97 42.77
N ARG A 85 -36.70 -7.41 43.96
CA ARG A 85 -36.35 -8.75 44.45
C ARG A 85 -37.47 -9.80 44.42
N GLY A 86 -37.06 -11.07 44.38
CA GLY A 86 -37.87 -12.22 44.77
C GLY A 86 -37.05 -13.52 44.82
N ASP A 87 -36.69 -13.94 46.03
CA ASP A 87 -36.01 -15.21 46.34
C ASP A 87 -37.06 -16.30 46.64
N ALA A 88 -36.89 -17.51 46.08
CA ALA A 88 -37.55 -18.73 46.55
C ALA A 88 -36.91 -19.99 45.93
N THR A 89 -36.33 -20.80 46.81
CA THR A 89 -35.74 -22.13 46.59
C THR A 89 -36.77 -23.23 46.31
N ALA A 90 -36.48 -24.17 45.41
CA ALA A 90 -37.02 -25.54 45.47
C ALA A 90 -36.18 -26.58 44.69
N ALA A 91 -35.58 -27.49 45.46
CA ALA A 91 -35.37 -28.93 45.25
C ALA A 91 -34.79 -29.48 43.92
N ALA A 92 -33.63 -30.13 44.07
CA ALA A 92 -32.95 -30.96 43.08
C ALA A 92 -33.52 -32.39 42.99
N ALA A 93 -33.44 -32.98 41.79
CA ALA A 93 -33.43 -34.41 41.49
C ALA A 93 -32.56 -34.67 40.23
N PRO A 94 -32.02 -35.88 40.01
CA PRO A 94 -30.60 -36.06 39.69
C PRO A 94 -30.25 -36.23 38.20
N GLY A 95 -29.02 -35.85 37.86
CA GLY A 95 -28.11 -36.67 37.04
C GLY A 95 -28.29 -36.67 35.52
N SER A 96 -27.77 -35.63 34.86
CA SER A 96 -27.10 -35.80 33.55
C SER A 96 -25.81 -35.02 33.62
N ALA A 97 -24.67 -35.70 33.50
CA ALA A 97 -23.40 -35.02 33.29
C ALA A 97 -23.53 -34.12 32.05
N PRO A 98 -23.17 -32.83 32.11
CA PRO A 98 -23.09 -32.04 30.90
C PRO A 98 -21.99 -32.67 30.04
N ALA A 99 -22.34 -33.03 28.80
CA ALA A 99 -21.34 -33.26 27.77
C ALA A 99 -20.38 -32.06 27.78
N PRO A 100 -19.07 -32.24 27.55
CA PRO A 100 -18.19 -31.09 27.41
C PRO A 100 -18.82 -30.17 26.37
N ASP A 101 -19.06 -28.92 26.77
CA ASP A 101 -19.50 -27.84 25.90
C ASP A 101 -18.33 -27.59 24.93
N VAL A 102 -18.20 -28.47 23.94
CA VAL A 102 -17.30 -28.25 22.82
C VAL A 102 -18.00 -27.15 22.03
N ALA A 103 -17.62 -25.91 22.33
CA ALA A 103 -18.01 -24.75 21.54
C ALA A 103 -17.90 -25.15 20.06
N PRO A 104 -18.93 -24.90 19.23
CA PRO A 104 -18.88 -25.27 17.83
C PRO A 104 -17.57 -24.75 17.25
N LEU A 105 -16.74 -25.67 16.72
CA LEU A 105 -15.51 -25.30 16.03
C LEU A 105 -15.89 -24.23 15.01
N ASP A 106 -15.24 -23.07 15.06
CA ASP A 106 -15.53 -22.02 14.09
C ASP A 106 -15.23 -22.59 12.70
N THR A 107 -16.30 -22.78 11.93
CA THR A 107 -16.24 -23.46 10.62
C THR A 107 -15.64 -22.56 9.53
N ARG A 108 -15.24 -21.33 9.88
CA ARG A 108 -14.64 -20.37 8.98
C ARG A 108 -13.17 -20.15 9.35
N PRO A 109 -12.27 -20.04 8.37
CA PRO A 109 -10.90 -19.64 8.65
C PRO A 109 -10.87 -18.27 9.34
N GLY A 110 -10.06 -18.13 10.38
CA GLY A 110 -9.78 -16.86 11.03
C GLY A 110 -8.82 -15.98 10.23
N ALA A 111 -8.34 -14.91 10.87
CA ALA A 111 -7.46 -13.94 10.22
C ALA A 111 -6.06 -14.50 9.92
N LEU A 112 -5.47 -14.06 8.81
CA LEU A 112 -4.12 -14.43 8.40
C LEU A 112 -3.06 -13.98 9.41
N ARG A 113 -2.28 -14.91 9.96
CA ARG A 113 -1.21 -14.64 10.95
C ARG A 113 0.18 -14.68 10.30
N LEU A 114 0.74 -13.50 10.00
CA LEU A 114 2.07 -13.38 9.37
C LEU A 114 3.25 -13.86 10.24
N GLN A 115 3.05 -13.94 11.55
CA GLN A 115 4.05 -14.43 12.51
C GLN A 115 4.10 -15.97 12.58
N ALA A 116 3.14 -16.65 11.95
CA ALA A 116 2.99 -18.11 11.97
C ALA A 116 2.99 -18.67 10.54
N LEU A 117 3.96 -18.21 9.74
CA LEU A 117 4.22 -18.74 8.40
C LEU A 117 5.15 -19.95 8.49
N PHE A 118 4.88 -20.98 7.70
CA PHE A 118 5.72 -22.17 7.61
C PHE A 118 5.77 -22.69 6.18
N GLU A 119 6.88 -23.32 5.84
CA GLU A 119 7.06 -23.95 4.53
C GLU A 119 6.65 -25.42 4.60
N LYS A 120 5.91 -25.88 3.59
CA LYS A 120 5.59 -27.29 3.37
C LYS A 120 5.60 -27.55 1.86
N ASP A 121 6.33 -28.57 1.42
CA ASP A 121 6.41 -28.99 0.02
C ASP A 121 6.78 -27.84 -0.95
N GLY A 122 7.69 -26.95 -0.54
CA GLY A 122 8.15 -25.79 -1.32
C GLY A 122 7.12 -24.67 -1.45
N LYS A 123 6.03 -24.71 -0.68
CA LYS A 123 4.98 -23.69 -0.64
C LYS A 123 4.93 -23.06 0.74
N LEU A 124 4.48 -21.80 0.78
CA LEU A 124 4.33 -21.06 2.02
C LEU A 124 2.89 -21.17 2.52
N PHE A 125 2.72 -21.54 3.79
CA PHE A 125 1.43 -21.64 4.45
C PHE A 125 1.37 -20.67 5.62
N ALA A 126 0.15 -20.33 6.02
CA ALA A 126 -0.12 -19.53 7.20
C ALA A 126 -1.16 -20.20 8.09
N ASP A 127 -0.98 -20.09 9.41
CA ASP A 127 -2.02 -20.41 10.39
C ASP A 127 -3.16 -19.38 10.28
N LEU A 128 -4.39 -19.89 10.21
CA LEU A 128 -5.63 -19.11 10.19
C LEU A 128 -6.45 -19.28 11.48
N GLY A 129 -5.93 -19.98 12.49
CA GLY A 129 -6.65 -20.29 13.73
C GLY A 129 -7.57 -21.50 13.60
N ASP A 130 -8.01 -22.06 14.73
CA ASP A 130 -8.97 -23.19 14.79
C ASP A 130 -8.59 -24.38 13.89
N SER A 131 -7.29 -24.70 13.86
CA SER A 131 -6.68 -25.75 13.02
C SER A 131 -6.73 -25.50 11.51
N TRP A 132 -7.15 -24.32 11.07
CA TRP A 132 -7.09 -23.92 9.68
C TRP A 132 -5.69 -23.47 9.28
N THR A 133 -5.27 -23.89 8.09
CA THR A 133 -4.07 -23.37 7.42
C THR A 133 -4.44 -22.94 6.01
N GLY A 134 -3.78 -21.90 5.50
CA GLY A 134 -3.97 -21.40 4.15
C GLY A 134 -2.67 -21.43 3.36
N GLU A 135 -2.71 -22.03 2.17
CA GLU A 135 -1.64 -21.89 1.18
C GLU A 135 -1.59 -20.43 0.69
N LEU A 136 -0.42 -19.81 0.79
CA LEU A 136 -0.18 -18.48 0.26
C LEU A 136 0.16 -18.54 -1.22
N THR A 137 -0.19 -17.47 -1.92
CA THR A 137 0.17 -17.29 -3.34
C THR A 137 1.63 -16.87 -3.54
N THR A 138 2.37 -16.73 -2.45
CA THR A 138 3.75 -16.26 -2.42
C THR A 138 4.68 -17.27 -3.09
N ASP A 139 5.46 -16.78 -4.04
CA ASP A 139 6.58 -17.48 -4.64
C ASP A 139 7.83 -17.18 -3.79
N LEU A 140 8.45 -18.23 -3.24
CA LEU A 140 9.59 -18.09 -2.32
C LEU A 140 10.83 -17.48 -3.01
N GLU A 141 11.06 -17.76 -4.29
CA GLU A 141 12.18 -17.19 -5.03
C GLU A 141 11.99 -15.68 -5.22
N LEU A 142 10.79 -15.26 -5.65
CA LEU A 142 10.45 -13.85 -5.79
C LEU A 142 10.45 -13.11 -4.45
N GLN A 143 9.94 -13.73 -3.39
CA GLN A 143 9.96 -13.17 -2.03
C GLN A 143 11.38 -12.93 -1.52
N ASN A 144 12.27 -13.91 -1.71
CA ASN A 144 13.68 -13.81 -1.33
C ASN A 144 14.41 -12.76 -2.18
N ALA A 145 14.13 -12.69 -3.48
CA ALA A 145 14.69 -11.67 -4.36
C ALA A 145 14.26 -10.25 -3.93
N ALA A 146 12.97 -10.03 -3.65
CA ALA A 146 12.42 -8.76 -3.19
C ALA A 146 13.05 -8.30 -1.86
N THR A 147 13.10 -9.19 -0.87
CA THR A 147 13.76 -8.96 0.43
C THR A 147 15.25 -8.63 0.24
N GLY A 148 15.94 -9.40 -0.61
CA GLY A 148 17.35 -9.18 -0.92
C GLY A 148 17.64 -7.82 -1.56
N ILE A 149 16.77 -7.34 -2.45
CA ILE A 149 16.89 -6.00 -3.06
C ILE A 149 16.78 -4.90 -2.00
N LEU A 150 15.77 -4.97 -1.13
CA LEU A 150 15.56 -3.99 -0.07
C LEU A 150 16.73 -3.95 0.92
N ASN A 151 17.23 -5.12 1.33
CA ASN A 151 18.36 -5.24 2.25
C ASN A 151 19.67 -4.73 1.65
N ARG A 152 20.00 -5.10 0.40
CA ARG A 152 21.20 -4.61 -0.29
C ARG A 152 21.15 -3.10 -0.55
N GLY A 153 19.97 -2.57 -0.86
CA GLY A 153 19.76 -1.15 -1.10
C GLY A 153 19.92 -0.28 0.15
N ARG A 154 19.90 -0.88 1.36
CA ARG A 154 19.96 -0.17 2.65
C ARG A 154 18.97 1.00 2.73
N VAL A 155 17.81 0.86 2.08
CA VAL A 155 16.78 1.92 2.02
C VAL A 155 16.17 2.14 3.42
N PRO A 156 16.18 3.38 3.97
CA PRO A 156 15.64 3.64 5.30
C PRO A 156 14.25 3.05 5.53
N PHE A 157 13.43 3.10 4.49
CA PHE A 157 12.17 2.38 4.41
C PHE A 157 11.83 2.15 2.94
N GLY A 158 11.04 1.12 2.65
CA GLY A 158 10.57 0.82 1.31
C GLY A 158 9.88 -0.52 1.28
N ALA A 159 9.05 -0.74 0.26
CA ALA A 159 8.36 -1.99 0.06
C ALA A 159 8.39 -2.39 -1.42
N VAL A 160 8.31 -3.70 -1.66
CA VAL A 160 8.19 -4.31 -2.97
C VAL A 160 6.99 -5.25 -2.93
N VAL A 161 6.10 -5.09 -3.91
CA VAL A 161 4.98 -5.99 -4.13
C VAL A 161 5.07 -6.50 -5.55
N VAL A 162 4.96 -7.82 -5.72
CA VAL A 162 4.88 -8.48 -7.03
C VAL A 162 3.51 -9.12 -7.14
N LEU A 163 2.81 -8.81 -8.22
CA LEU A 163 1.45 -9.30 -8.48
C LEU A 163 1.41 -10.11 -9.78
N ASP A 164 0.61 -11.18 -9.78
CA ASP A 164 0.07 -11.71 -11.03
C ASP A 164 -1.02 -10.75 -11.53
N VAL A 165 -0.77 -10.09 -12.67
CA VAL A 165 -1.65 -9.03 -13.19
C VAL A 165 -3.04 -9.55 -13.57
N LYS A 166 -3.17 -10.82 -13.96
CA LYS A 166 -4.46 -11.39 -14.41
C LYS A 166 -5.35 -11.77 -13.24
N THR A 167 -4.76 -12.25 -12.15
CA THR A 167 -5.47 -12.86 -11.03
C THR A 167 -5.46 -12.02 -9.77
N GLY A 168 -4.58 -11.02 -9.68
CA GLY A 168 -4.38 -10.21 -8.48
C GLY A 168 -3.65 -10.94 -7.35
N ARG A 169 -3.14 -12.16 -7.60
CA ARG A 169 -2.38 -12.91 -6.61
C ARG A 169 -1.10 -12.17 -6.23
N VAL A 170 -0.82 -12.11 -4.93
CA VAL A 170 0.42 -11.53 -4.40
C VAL A 170 1.50 -12.60 -4.43
N LEU A 171 2.44 -12.46 -5.35
CA LEU A 171 3.56 -13.40 -5.53
C LEU A 171 4.72 -13.09 -4.59
N ALA A 172 4.89 -11.82 -4.23
CA ALA A 172 5.83 -11.40 -3.20
C ALA A 172 5.36 -10.10 -2.56
N MET A 173 5.59 -9.95 -1.26
CA MET A 173 5.36 -8.73 -0.51
C MET A 173 6.44 -8.63 0.56
N ALA A 174 7.40 -7.73 0.35
CA ALA A 174 8.52 -7.51 1.24
C ALA A 174 8.64 -6.02 1.57
N ASP A 175 9.06 -5.71 2.79
CA ASP A 175 9.39 -4.36 3.20
C ASP A 175 10.68 -4.30 4.02
N ARG A 176 11.18 -3.08 4.13
CA ARG A 176 12.21 -2.70 5.08
C ARG A 176 11.73 -1.42 5.72
N TYR A 177 11.89 -1.31 7.04
CA TYR A 177 11.56 -0.11 7.79
C TYR A 177 12.54 0.04 8.95
N ASP A 178 13.38 1.06 8.88
CA ASP A 178 14.32 1.46 9.92
C ASP A 178 13.73 2.64 10.68
N GLU A 179 12.97 2.34 11.74
CA GLU A 179 12.29 3.34 12.58
C GLU A 179 13.24 4.38 13.21
N ARG A 180 14.52 4.05 13.33
CA ARG A 180 15.54 4.92 13.92
C ARG A 180 16.12 5.89 12.89
N HIS A 181 15.88 5.66 11.61
CA HIS A 181 16.41 6.52 10.56
C HIS A 181 15.60 7.82 10.47
N PRO A 182 16.23 9.02 10.46
CA PRO A 182 15.50 10.30 10.48
C PRO A 182 14.53 10.53 9.31
N ALA A 183 14.76 9.86 8.19
CA ALA A 183 13.89 9.92 7.01
C ALA A 183 12.67 9.00 7.09
N ALA A 184 12.62 8.04 8.04
CA ALA A 184 11.53 7.09 8.14
C ALA A 184 10.22 7.79 8.57
N PRO A 185 9.09 7.49 7.93
CA PRO A 185 7.81 8.06 8.31
C PRO A 185 7.41 7.52 9.68
N LYS A 186 6.82 8.36 10.53
CA LYS A 186 6.23 7.90 11.79
C LYS A 186 4.98 7.07 11.49
N LEU A 187 5.03 5.78 11.80
CA LEU A 187 3.94 4.84 11.58
C LEU A 187 3.09 4.70 12.84
N ASN A 188 1.77 4.56 12.67
CA ASN A 188 0.88 4.17 13.77
C ASN A 188 1.19 2.71 14.17
N PRO A 189 1.52 2.41 15.45
CA PRO A 189 1.71 1.04 15.93
C PRO A 189 0.51 0.12 15.66
N ASP A 190 -0.70 0.65 15.69
CA ASP A 190 -1.96 -0.10 15.45
C ASP A 190 -2.34 -0.19 13.96
N GLY A 191 -1.49 0.33 13.08
CA GLY A 191 -1.64 0.26 11.64
C GLY A 191 -1.28 -1.13 11.07
N PRO A 192 -1.49 -1.34 9.76
CA PRO A 192 -1.12 -2.58 9.09
C PRO A 192 0.33 -3.04 9.36
N PRO A 193 0.60 -4.34 9.48
CA PRO A 193 1.92 -4.84 9.86
C PRO A 193 3.01 -4.62 8.81
N HIS A 194 2.63 -4.35 7.55
CA HIS A 194 3.55 -4.23 6.42
C HIS A 194 3.42 -2.86 5.75
N LEU A 195 4.54 -2.24 5.38
CA LEU A 195 4.60 -0.89 4.80
C LEU A 195 3.81 -0.77 3.50
N ALA A 196 3.80 -1.81 2.66
CA ALA A 196 3.00 -1.83 1.42
C ALA A 196 1.47 -1.73 1.64
N LEU A 197 1.00 -1.97 2.87
CA LEU A 197 -0.42 -1.91 3.23
C LEU A 197 -0.79 -0.55 3.85
N ARG A 198 0.16 0.39 3.93
CA ARG A 198 -0.01 1.70 4.58
C ARG A 198 -0.02 2.85 3.56
N ALA A 199 -0.84 3.87 3.81
CA ALA A 199 -1.01 5.03 2.92
C ALA A 199 -0.06 6.19 3.29
N VAL A 200 1.25 5.91 3.29
CA VAL A 200 2.27 6.83 3.80
C VAL A 200 3.11 7.53 2.73
N ALA A 201 3.22 6.93 1.55
CA ALA A 201 4.06 7.46 0.48
C ALA A 201 3.20 8.18 -0.57
N PRO A 202 3.60 9.37 -1.05
CA PRO A 202 2.89 10.02 -2.13
C PRO A 202 2.93 9.15 -3.40
N ALA A 203 1.81 9.09 -4.14
CA ALA A 203 1.78 8.39 -5.43
C ALA A 203 2.72 9.07 -6.46
N ALA A 204 2.94 10.38 -6.30
CA ALA A 204 3.84 11.17 -7.12
C ALA A 204 3.62 10.92 -8.63
N SER A 205 4.69 10.80 -9.42
CA SER A 205 4.58 10.61 -10.87
C SER A 205 3.92 9.31 -11.30
N VAL A 206 3.75 8.31 -10.42
CA VAL A 206 2.95 7.10 -10.75
C VAL A 206 1.49 7.47 -11.01
N PHE A 207 0.99 8.56 -10.38
CA PHE A 207 -0.37 9.05 -10.61
C PHE A 207 -0.64 9.46 -12.07
N LYS A 208 0.39 9.71 -12.88
CA LYS A 208 0.23 9.98 -14.31
C LYS A 208 -0.41 8.81 -15.06
N ILE A 209 -0.33 7.58 -14.56
CA ILE A 209 -1.07 6.44 -15.12
C ILE A 209 -2.57 6.65 -14.98
N VAL A 210 -3.03 7.14 -13.82
CA VAL A 210 -4.43 7.49 -13.55
C VAL A 210 -4.87 8.64 -14.46
N THR A 211 -4.03 9.68 -14.59
CA THR A 211 -4.29 10.80 -15.50
C THR A 211 -4.37 10.35 -16.97
N SER A 212 -3.44 9.49 -17.42
CA SER A 212 -3.45 8.92 -18.78
C SER A 212 -4.72 8.14 -19.05
N ALA A 213 -5.14 7.28 -18.12
CA ALA A 213 -6.37 6.51 -18.25
C ALA A 213 -7.58 7.43 -18.42
N ALA A 214 -7.68 8.50 -17.62
CA ALA A 214 -8.74 9.49 -17.75
C ALA A 214 -8.76 10.19 -19.12
N LEU A 215 -7.59 10.58 -19.62
CA LEU A 215 -7.46 11.22 -20.94
C LEU A 215 -7.86 10.26 -22.07
N LEU A 216 -7.42 9.00 -22.00
CA LEU A 216 -7.76 7.96 -22.98
C LEU A 216 -9.26 7.68 -23.02
N GLU A 217 -9.94 7.64 -21.86
CA GLU A 217 -11.40 7.45 -21.79
C GLU A 217 -12.19 8.60 -22.43
N LEU A 218 -11.64 9.82 -22.42
CA LEU A 218 -12.19 10.96 -23.16
C LEU A 218 -11.79 11.00 -24.65
N GLY A 219 -11.14 9.95 -25.16
CA GLY A 219 -10.76 9.84 -26.56
C GLY A 219 -9.55 10.68 -26.96
N VAL A 220 -8.71 11.12 -26.00
CA VAL A 220 -7.44 11.76 -26.31
C VAL A 220 -6.52 10.74 -26.98
N SER A 221 -6.07 11.02 -28.20
CA SER A 221 -5.16 10.14 -28.91
C SER A 221 -3.80 10.04 -28.19
N PRO A 222 -3.30 8.83 -27.89
CA PRO A 222 -2.01 8.66 -27.22
C PRO A 222 -0.82 9.00 -28.12
N THR A 223 -1.00 8.97 -29.45
CA THR A 223 0.08 9.15 -30.45
C THR A 223 0.04 10.53 -31.10
N GLN A 224 -0.93 11.38 -30.77
CA GLN A 224 -1.00 12.73 -31.30
C GLN A 224 -0.07 13.66 -30.50
N PRO A 225 0.95 14.27 -31.13
CA PRO A 225 1.83 15.18 -30.40
C PRO A 225 1.10 16.44 -29.96
N GLN A 226 1.21 16.78 -28.68
CA GLN A 226 0.63 17.98 -28.07
C GLN A 226 1.73 18.91 -27.56
N PRO A 227 1.56 20.24 -27.72
CA PRO A 227 2.54 21.19 -27.19
C PRO A 227 2.45 21.25 -25.66
N TYR A 228 3.60 21.44 -25.01
CA TYR A 228 3.69 21.58 -23.57
C TYR A 228 4.77 22.60 -23.18
N ALA A 229 4.67 23.14 -21.97
CA ALA A 229 5.71 23.96 -21.37
C ALA A 229 6.57 23.11 -20.42
N GLY A 230 7.89 23.22 -20.50
CA GLY A 230 8.79 22.39 -19.70
C GLY A 230 8.71 22.67 -18.19
N ALA A 231 8.18 21.71 -17.42
CA ALA A 231 7.94 21.88 -15.98
C ALA A 231 8.71 20.85 -15.13
N LYS A 232 10.04 21.00 -15.01
CA LYS A 232 10.88 19.99 -14.33
C LYS A 232 10.56 19.81 -12.84
N ARG A 233 10.80 20.84 -12.03
CA ARG A 233 10.66 20.78 -10.56
C ARG A 233 9.45 21.52 -10.01
N LYS A 234 8.86 22.43 -10.81
CA LYS A 234 7.77 23.30 -10.41
C LYS A 234 6.82 23.48 -11.58
N LEU A 235 5.54 23.63 -11.27
CA LEU A 235 4.49 23.95 -12.23
C LEU A 235 3.87 25.30 -11.85
N TYR A 236 3.84 26.26 -12.78
CA TYR A 236 3.23 27.57 -12.62
C TYR A 236 2.02 27.72 -13.52
N ALA A 237 1.19 28.75 -13.27
CA ALA A 237 0.02 29.04 -14.09
C ALA A 237 0.37 29.22 -15.59
N SER A 238 1.51 29.85 -15.89
CA SER A 238 1.98 30.06 -17.26
C SER A 238 2.27 28.78 -18.04
N HIS A 239 2.51 27.65 -17.37
CA HIS A 239 2.65 26.36 -18.06
C HIS A 239 1.32 25.83 -18.61
N LEU A 240 0.21 26.43 -18.19
CA LEU A 240 -1.15 26.07 -18.58
C LEU A 240 -1.75 27.08 -19.58
N ASP A 241 -0.93 27.98 -20.12
CA ASP A 241 -1.40 29.01 -21.04
C ASP A 241 -2.01 28.40 -22.31
N GLU A 242 -2.96 29.13 -22.89
CA GLU A 242 -3.67 28.70 -24.10
C GLU A 242 -2.73 28.64 -25.31
N ASP A 243 -1.89 29.66 -25.44
CA ASP A 243 -0.85 29.74 -26.46
C ASP A 243 0.53 29.61 -25.79
N LEU A 244 1.31 28.63 -26.26
CA LEU A 244 2.71 28.44 -25.83
C LEU A 244 3.71 28.94 -26.89
N GLY A 245 3.21 29.50 -27.99
CA GLY A 245 3.98 29.90 -29.16
C GLY A 245 4.33 28.72 -30.08
N ALA A 246 4.63 29.05 -31.34
CA ALA A 246 4.94 28.08 -32.39
C ALA A 246 6.18 27.22 -32.11
N GLY A 247 7.10 27.71 -31.26
CA GLY A 247 8.32 27.00 -30.87
C GLY A 247 8.17 26.08 -29.66
N ALA A 248 6.97 25.91 -29.11
CA ALA A 248 6.76 25.05 -27.95
C ALA A 248 7.11 23.59 -28.25
N PRO A 249 7.86 22.90 -27.37
CA PRO A 249 8.15 21.50 -27.54
C PRO A 249 6.86 20.69 -27.53
N ARG A 250 6.88 19.56 -28.24
CA ARG A 250 5.74 18.66 -28.40
C ARG A 250 6.15 17.26 -28.03
N ALA A 251 5.21 16.53 -27.45
CA ALA A 251 5.35 15.11 -27.17
C ALA A 251 3.99 14.45 -27.35
N ASP A 252 3.97 13.18 -27.73
CA ASP A 252 2.77 12.36 -27.56
C ASP A 252 2.62 11.86 -26.11
N MET A 253 1.53 11.14 -25.81
CA MET A 253 1.27 10.67 -24.45
C MET A 253 2.27 9.60 -24.01
N GLY A 254 2.72 8.75 -24.94
CA GLY A 254 3.68 7.68 -24.68
C GLY A 254 5.05 8.24 -24.32
N GLU A 255 5.55 9.18 -25.12
CA GLU A 255 6.78 9.92 -24.85
C GLU A 255 6.69 10.68 -23.53
N ALA A 256 5.59 11.39 -23.30
CA ALA A 256 5.39 12.14 -22.06
C ALA A 256 5.34 11.25 -20.82
N LEU A 257 4.75 10.05 -20.91
CA LEU A 257 4.75 9.09 -19.81
C LEU A 257 6.14 8.50 -19.57
N ALA A 258 6.86 8.14 -20.64
CA ALA A 258 8.23 7.60 -20.56
C ALA A 258 9.21 8.61 -19.93
N ASP A 259 9.12 9.88 -20.30
CA ASP A 259 9.95 10.95 -19.75
C ASP A 259 9.40 11.55 -18.44
N SER A 260 8.26 11.04 -17.95
CA SER A 260 7.56 11.57 -16.77
C SER A 260 7.32 13.09 -16.87
N ASN A 261 6.91 13.55 -18.05
CA ASN A 261 6.81 14.97 -18.40
C ASN A 261 5.62 15.66 -17.70
N ASN A 262 5.92 16.36 -16.61
CA ASN A 262 4.94 17.11 -15.83
C ASN A 262 4.15 18.15 -16.64
N GLY A 263 4.82 18.84 -17.57
CA GLY A 263 4.22 19.92 -18.34
C GLY A 263 3.14 19.42 -19.28
N TYR A 264 3.41 18.29 -19.94
CA TYR A 264 2.43 17.59 -20.77
C TYR A 264 1.20 17.20 -19.94
N PHE A 265 1.39 16.45 -18.86
CA PHE A 265 0.27 15.94 -18.05
C PHE A 265 -0.55 17.05 -17.41
N ALA A 266 0.12 18.08 -16.88
CA ALA A 266 -0.55 19.24 -16.30
C ALA A 266 -1.45 19.94 -17.31
N ARG A 267 -0.93 20.23 -18.51
CA ARG A 267 -1.67 20.95 -19.55
C ARG A 267 -2.75 20.10 -20.20
N MET A 268 -2.49 18.81 -20.43
CA MET A 268 -3.50 17.90 -20.98
C MET A 268 -4.65 17.71 -20.00
N ALA A 269 -4.36 17.51 -18.71
CA ALA A 269 -5.39 17.42 -17.70
C ALA A 269 -6.18 18.72 -17.58
N ASP A 270 -5.50 19.88 -17.52
CA ASP A 270 -6.16 21.18 -17.43
C ASP A 270 -7.13 21.46 -18.60
N ARG A 271 -6.77 21.02 -19.81
CA ARG A 271 -7.57 21.25 -21.02
C ARG A 271 -8.70 20.26 -21.24
N LYS A 272 -8.56 19.05 -20.72
CA LYS A 272 -9.41 17.91 -21.12
C LYS A 272 -10.19 17.32 -19.97
N LEU A 273 -9.69 17.41 -18.74
CA LEU A 273 -10.30 16.77 -17.58
C LEU A 273 -11.02 17.79 -16.71
N ALA A 274 -12.31 17.55 -16.47
CA ALA A 274 -13.00 18.14 -15.35
C ALA A 274 -12.45 17.57 -14.03
N ARG A 275 -12.77 18.25 -12.93
CA ARG A 275 -12.41 17.76 -11.60
C ARG A 275 -13.04 16.39 -11.33
N GLU A 276 -14.27 16.23 -11.77
CA GLU A 276 -15.11 15.05 -11.55
C GLU A 276 -14.56 13.83 -12.30
N ASP A 277 -13.97 14.02 -13.49
CA ASP A 277 -13.29 12.97 -14.25
C ASP A 277 -12.11 12.39 -13.45
N LEU A 278 -11.25 13.26 -12.91
CA LEU A 278 -10.12 12.86 -12.07
C LEU A 278 -10.57 12.19 -10.78
N GLN A 279 -11.70 12.61 -10.19
CA GLN A 279 -12.25 11.96 -9.00
C GLN A 279 -12.80 10.57 -9.31
N ALA A 280 -13.54 10.44 -10.40
CA ALA A 280 -14.14 9.18 -10.83
C ALA A 280 -13.07 8.15 -11.17
N ILE A 281 -12.06 8.54 -11.97
CA ILE A 281 -10.99 7.64 -12.36
C ILE A 281 -10.09 7.26 -11.17
N ALA A 282 -9.74 8.21 -10.29
CA ALA A 282 -8.94 7.90 -9.09
C ALA A 282 -9.66 6.88 -8.19
N ARG A 283 -10.98 7.04 -7.99
CA ARG A 283 -11.78 6.03 -7.26
C ARG A 283 -11.75 4.67 -7.95
N ARG A 284 -11.92 4.61 -9.28
CA ARG A 284 -11.84 3.34 -10.02
C ARG A 284 -10.47 2.65 -9.92
N PHE A 285 -9.40 3.42 -9.73
CA PHE A 285 -8.07 2.93 -9.41
C PHE A 285 -7.85 2.60 -7.92
N GLY A 286 -8.91 2.60 -7.09
CA GLY A 286 -8.84 2.21 -5.69
C GLY A 286 -8.53 3.33 -4.70
N PHE A 287 -8.29 4.57 -5.15
CA PHE A 287 -8.11 5.69 -4.22
C PHE A 287 -9.40 5.99 -3.44
N ASN A 288 -9.20 6.38 -2.18
CA ASN A 288 -10.22 6.64 -1.17
C ASN A 288 -11.09 5.41 -0.85
N GLN A 289 -10.57 4.20 -1.09
CA GLN A 289 -11.24 2.94 -0.79
C GLN A 289 -10.26 1.98 -0.11
N VAL A 290 -10.78 1.18 0.83
CA VAL A 290 -10.03 0.06 1.42
C VAL A 290 -10.03 -1.06 0.39
N VAL A 291 -8.85 -1.58 0.05
CA VAL A 291 -8.74 -2.71 -0.86
C VAL A 291 -9.18 -3.98 -0.11
N PRO A 292 -10.12 -4.78 -0.64
CA PRO A 292 -10.51 -6.02 -0.01
C PRO A 292 -9.35 -7.01 -0.07
N PHE A 293 -8.65 -7.17 1.04
CA PHE A 293 -7.46 -7.99 1.17
C PHE A 293 -7.48 -8.75 2.51
N PRO A 294 -6.95 -9.99 2.61
CA PRO A 294 -6.97 -10.75 3.86
C PRO A 294 -6.25 -10.08 5.03
N LEU A 295 -5.33 -9.15 4.75
CA LEU A 295 -4.71 -8.30 5.75
C LEU A 295 -5.35 -6.91 5.74
N LYS A 296 -5.40 -6.28 6.91
CA LYS A 296 -5.82 -4.87 7.05
C LYS A 296 -4.98 -3.99 6.13
N THR A 297 -5.64 -3.18 5.31
CA THR A 297 -5.01 -2.15 4.46
C THR A 297 -5.53 -0.77 4.82
N GLU A 298 -4.68 0.24 4.78
CA GLU A 298 -5.11 1.64 4.78
C GLU A 298 -5.57 2.05 3.38
N ALA A 299 -6.59 2.90 3.30
CA ALA A 299 -7.01 3.48 2.03
C ALA A 299 -6.01 4.55 1.58
N SER A 300 -5.42 4.37 0.39
CA SER A 300 -4.78 5.47 -0.35
C SER A 300 -5.77 6.62 -0.50
N THR A 301 -5.30 7.87 -0.47
CA THR A 301 -6.16 9.05 -0.58
C THR A 301 -5.84 9.87 -1.81
N ALA A 302 -6.86 10.36 -2.49
CA ALA A 302 -6.76 11.30 -3.60
C ALA A 302 -7.73 12.45 -3.39
N ARG A 303 -7.20 13.65 -3.11
CA ARG A 303 -7.99 14.86 -2.82
C ARG A 303 -7.97 15.82 -4.00
N VAL A 304 -8.84 15.61 -4.99
CA VAL A 304 -8.84 16.42 -6.22
C VAL A 304 -9.20 17.89 -5.93
N PRO A 305 -8.26 18.83 -6.14
CA PRO A 305 -8.45 20.24 -5.79
C PRO A 305 -9.56 20.94 -6.60
N ARG A 306 -10.13 22.03 -6.06
CA ARG A 306 -10.99 22.95 -6.84
C ARG A 306 -10.19 24.03 -7.57
N ASN A 307 -8.99 24.35 -7.11
CA ASN A 307 -8.12 25.30 -7.78
C ASN A 307 -7.55 24.67 -9.07
N ARG A 308 -7.61 25.43 -10.18
CA ARG A 308 -7.14 25.01 -11.51
C ARG A 308 -5.69 24.52 -11.51
N LEU A 309 -4.77 25.36 -11.03
CA LEU A 309 -3.34 25.03 -11.01
C LEU A 309 -3.05 23.83 -10.10
N GLU A 310 -3.70 23.76 -8.94
CA GLU A 310 -3.53 22.63 -8.02
C GLU A 310 -4.03 21.30 -8.60
N ARG A 311 -5.13 21.32 -9.37
CA ARG A 311 -5.56 20.13 -10.13
C ARG A 311 -4.53 19.70 -11.15
N ALA A 312 -4.00 20.65 -11.92
CA ALA A 312 -2.97 20.36 -12.91
C ALA A 312 -1.70 19.79 -12.25
N ARG A 313 -1.32 20.29 -11.07
CA ARG A 313 -0.21 19.76 -10.25
C ARG A 313 -0.49 18.32 -9.79
N MET A 314 -1.69 18.04 -9.30
CA MET A 314 -2.08 16.68 -8.93
C MET A 314 -1.99 15.73 -10.14
N ALA A 315 -2.56 16.12 -11.29
CA ALA A 315 -2.57 15.31 -12.50
C ALA A 315 -1.15 15.04 -13.05
N ALA A 316 -0.22 15.98 -12.83
CA ALA A 316 1.20 15.83 -13.13
C ALA A 316 2.00 15.09 -12.04
N GLY A 317 1.34 14.53 -11.02
CA GLY A 317 1.97 13.69 -10.02
C GLY A 317 2.84 14.45 -9.01
N PHE A 318 2.45 15.68 -8.66
CA PHE A 318 3.13 16.44 -7.61
C PHE A 318 2.66 16.05 -6.20
N TRP A 319 1.45 16.45 -5.81
CA TRP A 319 0.90 16.20 -4.47
C TRP A 319 -0.63 16.01 -4.55
N HIS A 320 -1.31 15.95 -3.39
CA HIS A 320 -2.74 15.60 -3.21
C HIS A 320 -3.07 14.11 -3.32
N THR A 321 -2.04 13.25 -3.36
CA THR A 321 -2.19 11.78 -3.38
C THR A 321 -1.20 11.11 -2.44
N ARG A 322 -1.63 10.05 -1.77
CA ARG A 322 -0.86 9.14 -0.90
C ARG A 322 -1.54 7.77 -0.85
#